data_AF-A0A7Y7XDM5-F1
#
_entry.id   AF-A0A7Y7XDM5-F1
#
_cell.length_a   1.000
_cell.length_b   1.000
_cell.length_c   1.000
_cell.angle_alpha   90.00
_cell.angle_beta   90.00
_cell.angle_gamma   90.00
#
_symmetry.space_group_name_H-M   'P 1'
#
loop_
_entity.id
_entity.type
_entity.pdbx_description
1 polymer ?
#
loop_
_entity_poly.entity_id
_entity_poly.type
_entity_poly.pdbx_seq_one_letter_code
_entity_poly.pdbx_strand_id
1 'polypeptide(L)'
;MLIRWCAAWLLYLAVSQVWAAEAEPKELISSVVGETRIHVSEPVDEERIVTLTQKGSPSIKLKSAVSFDVLYTDPDSIHAPNMIVGSRSGGTHCCYTLHIISFSPSLHEQNIEVLDSDLIDVQAVARGGPTLGLFDFNFGYWHNSFAGSPAPPISLSWNSTQGRYVLNVDGMRKPAPSNTKLTEDTQALLKEEVDTQQPWPPTLLWADMLKYIYSGNSASARTLMDTAWQPKWGDKELFFTCFNQKIHAGRLWGQMDIGNLMKADGDFPKPISVNADCGRY
;
A
#
# COMPACT_ATOMS: atom_id res chain seq x y z
N MET A 1 -8.53 7.49 -41.57
CA MET A 1 -8.05 6.52 -40.56
C MET A 1 -6.82 7.12 -39.89
N LEU A 2 -7.02 8.07 -38.96
CA LEU A 2 -5.95 8.87 -38.34
C LEU A 2 -6.48 9.67 -37.14
N ILE A 3 -7.22 9.05 -36.22
CA ILE A 3 -7.62 9.67 -34.95
C ILE A 3 -7.72 8.56 -33.91
N ARG A 4 -6.67 8.34 -33.10
CA ARG A 4 -6.74 7.53 -31.87
C ARG A 4 -5.60 7.76 -30.87
N TRP A 5 -4.65 8.65 -31.19
CA TRP A 5 -3.45 8.88 -30.38
C TRP A 5 -3.55 10.08 -29.41
N CYS A 6 -4.69 10.79 -29.35
CA CYS A 6 -4.81 12.01 -28.52
C CYS A 6 -5.40 11.81 -27.12
N ALA A 7 -6.05 10.68 -26.82
CA ALA A 7 -6.87 10.57 -25.60
C ALA A 7 -6.05 10.55 -24.29
N ALA A 8 -4.92 9.81 -24.25
CA ALA A 8 -4.07 9.74 -23.08
C ALA A 8 -3.32 11.06 -22.80
N TRP A 9 -2.90 11.77 -23.86
CA TRP A 9 -2.24 13.07 -23.76
C TRP A 9 -3.18 14.20 -23.29
N LEU A 10 -4.44 14.18 -23.75
CA LEU A 10 -5.46 15.13 -23.29
C LEU A 10 -5.87 14.90 -21.83
N LEU A 11 -5.79 13.65 -21.33
CA LEU A 11 -5.99 13.33 -19.92
C LEU A 11 -4.85 13.83 -19.04
N TYR A 12 -3.61 13.62 -19.49
CA TYR A 12 -2.43 14.15 -18.82
C TYR A 12 -2.45 15.68 -18.75
N LEU A 13 -2.83 16.37 -19.83
CA LEU A 13 -3.05 17.82 -19.85
C LEU A 13 -4.19 18.26 -18.91
N ALA A 14 -5.28 17.49 -18.85
CA ALA A 14 -6.41 17.80 -17.99
C ALA A 14 -6.11 17.66 -16.50
N VAL A 15 -5.22 16.75 -16.11
CA VAL A 15 -4.83 16.59 -14.70
C VAL A 15 -3.63 17.46 -14.33
N SER A 16 -2.75 17.79 -15.28
CA SER A 16 -1.55 18.62 -15.01
C SER A 16 -1.82 20.14 -14.97
N GLN A 17 -2.90 20.65 -15.57
CA GLN A 17 -3.20 22.10 -15.60
C GLN A 17 -3.94 22.67 -14.38
N VAL A 18 -3.90 22.00 -13.22
CA VAL A 18 -4.55 22.46 -11.95
C VAL A 18 -3.78 23.62 -11.27
N TRP A 19 -3.13 24.50 -12.04
CA TRP A 19 -2.41 25.66 -11.55
C TRP A 19 -3.05 26.94 -12.09
N ALA A 20 -3.71 27.67 -11.19
CA ALA A 20 -4.33 29.00 -11.36
C ALA A 20 -5.83 29.04 -11.71
N ALA A 21 -6.67 29.24 -10.69
CA ALA A 21 -7.60 30.38 -10.55
C ALA A 21 -8.55 30.19 -9.35
N GLU A 22 -8.90 31.29 -8.67
CA GLU A 22 -9.90 31.37 -7.60
C GLU A 22 -11.21 31.97 -8.18
N ALA A 23 -12.36 31.28 -8.06
CA ALA A 23 -13.69 31.79 -7.68
C ALA A 23 -14.85 30.92 -8.23
N GLU A 24 -15.77 30.52 -7.32
CA GLU A 24 -17.02 29.72 -7.46
C GLU A 24 -16.95 28.54 -8.44
N PRO A 25 -17.30 27.29 -8.04
CA PRO A 25 -16.73 26.09 -8.65
C PRO A 25 -16.98 26.01 -10.15
N LYS A 26 -16.08 26.64 -10.89
CA LYS A 26 -16.06 26.66 -12.33
C LYS A 26 -15.62 25.27 -12.75
N GLU A 27 -16.25 24.76 -13.79
CA GLU A 27 -15.77 23.58 -14.48
C GLU A 27 -14.33 23.90 -14.93
N LEU A 28 -13.34 23.34 -14.21
CA LEU A 28 -11.95 23.65 -14.47
C LEU A 28 -11.56 23.00 -15.80
N ILE A 29 -11.87 21.71 -15.96
CA ILE A 29 -11.50 20.92 -17.13
C ILE A 29 -12.52 19.79 -17.36
N SER A 30 -13.00 19.65 -18.61
CA SER A 30 -13.72 18.46 -19.07
C SER A 30 -13.01 17.78 -20.24
N SER A 31 -12.87 16.46 -20.17
CA SER A 31 -12.22 15.64 -21.20
C SER A 31 -13.00 14.35 -21.45
N VAL A 32 -12.81 13.75 -22.63
CA VAL A 32 -13.50 12.52 -23.04
C VAL A 32 -12.48 11.47 -23.45
N VAL A 33 -12.55 10.28 -22.82
CA VAL A 33 -11.76 9.09 -23.17
C VAL A 33 -12.72 7.97 -23.51
N GLY A 34 -12.78 7.61 -24.79
CA GLY A 34 -13.79 6.67 -25.29
C GLY A 34 -15.20 7.23 -25.05
N GLU A 35 -16.00 6.54 -24.23
CA GLU A 35 -17.34 6.97 -23.83
C GLU A 35 -17.39 7.61 -22.43
N THR A 36 -16.26 7.72 -21.76
CA THR A 36 -16.16 8.25 -20.39
C THR A 36 -15.84 9.75 -20.45
N ARG A 37 -16.66 10.56 -19.78
CA ARG A 37 -16.39 11.98 -19.53
C ARG A 37 -15.76 12.15 -18.16
N ILE A 38 -14.65 12.86 -18.12
CA ILE A 38 -13.96 13.28 -16.91
C ILE A 38 -14.29 14.75 -16.68
N HIS A 39 -14.80 15.06 -15.50
CA HIS A 39 -15.09 16.43 -15.06
C HIS A 39 -14.28 16.72 -13.79
N VAL A 40 -13.45 17.76 -13.84
CA VAL A 40 -12.72 18.26 -12.67
C VAL A 40 -13.38 19.57 -12.24
N SER A 41 -13.79 19.65 -10.98
CA SER A 41 -14.34 20.88 -10.39
C SER A 41 -13.32 21.56 -9.49
N GLU A 42 -13.44 22.88 -9.32
CA GLU A 42 -12.67 23.61 -8.31
C GLU A 42 -12.86 23.00 -6.91
N PRO A 43 -11.86 23.15 -6.03
CA PRO A 43 -11.97 22.69 -4.66
C PRO A 43 -13.13 23.37 -3.93
N VAL A 44 -13.92 22.56 -3.20
CA VAL A 44 -14.94 23.04 -2.25
C VAL A 44 -14.41 22.73 -0.86
N ASP A 45 -14.34 23.73 0.03
CA ASP A 45 -13.78 23.59 1.38
C ASP A 45 -12.37 22.98 1.41
N GLU A 46 -11.46 23.50 0.57
CA GLU A 46 -10.07 23.02 0.40
C GLU A 46 -9.92 21.61 -0.20
N GLU A 47 -11.01 20.90 -0.50
CA GLU A 47 -10.99 19.56 -1.10
C GLU A 47 -11.24 19.61 -2.61
N ARG A 48 -10.25 19.17 -3.40
CA ARG A 48 -10.37 18.98 -4.85
C ARG A 48 -11.19 17.74 -5.15
N ILE A 49 -12.15 17.87 -6.05
CA ILE A 49 -13.05 16.78 -6.46
C ILE A 49 -12.89 16.51 -7.96
N VAL A 50 -12.60 15.25 -8.31
CA VAL A 50 -12.61 14.76 -9.69
C VAL A 50 -13.80 13.83 -9.85
N THR A 51 -14.73 14.15 -10.76
CA THR A 51 -15.89 13.31 -11.07
C THR A 51 -15.71 12.62 -12.41
N LEU A 52 -15.77 11.29 -12.42
CA LEU A 52 -15.74 10.47 -13.62
C LEU A 52 -17.16 9.99 -13.92
N THR A 53 -17.60 10.15 -15.17
CA THR A 53 -18.93 9.73 -15.60
C THR A 53 -18.85 8.94 -16.89
N GLN A 54 -19.61 7.86 -16.99
CA GLN A 54 -19.76 7.08 -18.22
C GLN A 54 -21.24 6.75 -18.40
N LYS A 55 -21.74 6.83 -19.63
CA LYS A 55 -23.15 6.53 -19.90
C LYS A 55 -23.49 5.11 -19.44
N GLY A 56 -24.54 4.97 -18.63
CA GLY A 56 -24.99 3.68 -18.11
C GLY A 56 -24.21 3.14 -16.91
N SER A 57 -23.24 3.90 -16.37
CA SER A 57 -22.52 3.56 -15.13
C SER A 57 -22.73 4.64 -14.04
N PRO A 58 -22.69 4.28 -12.75
CA PRO A 58 -22.62 5.26 -11.66
C PRO A 58 -21.38 6.14 -11.80
N SER A 59 -21.48 7.41 -11.42
CA SER A 59 -20.32 8.31 -11.39
C SER A 59 -19.36 7.96 -10.25
N ILE A 60 -18.06 8.06 -10.48
CA ILE A 60 -17.02 7.98 -9.44
C ILE A 60 -16.62 9.39 -9.04
N LYS A 61 -16.39 9.63 -7.75
CA LYS A 61 -15.86 10.89 -7.22
C LYS A 61 -14.58 10.64 -6.45
N LEU A 62 -13.46 11.11 -7.00
CA LEU A 62 -12.18 11.13 -6.31
C LEU A 62 -12.09 12.43 -5.50
N LYS A 63 -11.49 12.35 -4.32
CA LYS A 63 -11.35 13.45 -3.38
C LYS A 63 -9.91 13.56 -2.90
N SER A 64 -9.38 14.77 -2.84
CA SER A 64 -8.05 15.04 -2.31
C SER A 64 -8.01 16.44 -1.72
N ALA A 65 -7.40 16.59 -0.54
CA ALA A 65 -7.16 17.90 0.04
C ALA A 65 -5.94 18.63 -0.56
N VAL A 66 -5.05 17.92 -1.27
CA VAL A 66 -3.78 18.47 -1.73
C VAL A 66 -3.61 18.34 -3.25
N SER A 67 -3.44 17.12 -3.75
CA SER A 67 -3.11 16.87 -5.15
C SER A 67 -3.58 15.49 -5.62
N PHE A 68 -3.75 15.42 -6.94
CA PHE A 68 -3.87 14.16 -7.68
C PHE A 68 -2.68 14.05 -8.63
N ASP A 69 -2.05 12.88 -8.67
CA ASP A 69 -0.93 12.57 -9.53
C ASP A 69 -1.28 11.35 -10.40
N VAL A 70 -1.28 11.50 -11.72
CA VAL A 70 -1.53 10.37 -12.63
C VAL A 70 -0.26 9.54 -12.71
N LEU A 71 -0.31 8.31 -12.20
CA LEU A 71 0.83 7.40 -12.16
C LEU A 71 0.88 6.47 -13.36
N TYR A 72 -0.28 6.15 -13.94
CA TYR A 72 -0.39 5.28 -15.11
C TYR A 72 -1.61 5.63 -15.94
N THR A 73 -1.49 5.48 -17.26
CA THR A 73 -2.61 5.49 -18.20
C THR A 73 -2.35 4.44 -19.28
N ASP A 74 -3.30 3.52 -19.48
CA ASP A 74 -3.20 2.56 -20.58
C ASP A 74 -3.45 3.28 -21.91
N PRO A 75 -2.60 3.08 -22.93
CA PRO A 75 -2.78 3.72 -24.24
C PRO A 75 -4.05 3.24 -24.97
N ASP A 76 -4.67 2.14 -24.53
CA ASP A 76 -5.86 1.56 -25.14
C ASP A 76 -6.97 1.36 -24.10
N SER A 77 -8.08 2.08 -24.29
CA SER A 77 -9.19 2.14 -23.33
C SER A 77 -9.91 0.81 -23.11
N ILE A 78 -9.63 -0.23 -23.90
CA ILE A 78 -10.20 -1.57 -23.70
C ILE A 78 -9.42 -2.40 -22.66
N HIS A 79 -8.18 -2.03 -22.34
CA HIS A 79 -7.36 -2.74 -21.37
C HIS A 79 -7.47 -2.09 -20.00
N ALA A 80 -8.05 -2.83 -19.05
CA ALA A 80 -8.06 -2.44 -17.66
C ALA A 80 -6.74 -2.88 -16.96
N PRO A 81 -6.28 -2.14 -15.93
CA PRO A 81 -6.81 -0.87 -15.47
C PRO A 81 -6.47 0.23 -16.48
N ASN A 82 -7.36 1.20 -16.65
CA ASN A 82 -7.14 2.25 -17.63
C ASN A 82 -6.32 3.39 -17.06
N MET A 83 -6.45 3.67 -15.77
CA MET A 83 -5.73 4.75 -15.10
C MET A 83 -5.43 4.41 -13.65
N ILE A 84 -4.31 4.89 -13.15
CA ILE A 84 -3.96 4.87 -11.73
C ILE A 84 -3.66 6.31 -11.33
N VAL A 85 -4.37 6.80 -10.32
CA VAL A 85 -4.20 8.15 -9.79
C VAL A 85 -3.82 8.05 -8.32
N GLY A 86 -2.69 8.62 -7.93
CA GLY A 86 -2.36 8.86 -6.53
C GLY A 86 -3.08 10.11 -6.04
N SER A 87 -3.61 10.08 -4.83
CA SER A 87 -4.12 11.25 -4.13
C SER A 87 -3.49 11.39 -2.76
N ARG A 88 -3.38 12.63 -2.28
CA ARG A 88 -2.86 12.96 -0.95
C ARG A 88 -3.89 13.74 -0.14
N SER A 89 -4.19 13.27 1.07
CA SER A 89 -5.14 13.97 1.96
C SER A 89 -4.53 15.08 2.82
N GLY A 90 -3.21 15.25 2.81
CA GLY A 90 -2.53 16.39 3.46
C GLY A 90 -2.27 16.27 4.97
N GLY A 91 -2.57 15.13 5.59
CA GLY A 91 -2.21 14.89 7.00
C GLY A 91 -0.69 14.83 7.25
N THR A 92 -0.28 14.92 8.52
CA THR A 92 1.12 14.85 9.00
C THR A 92 1.88 13.60 8.50
N HIS A 93 1.14 12.53 8.19
CA HIS A 93 1.62 11.23 7.69
C HIS A 93 1.30 10.97 6.21
N CYS A 94 1.19 12.05 5.42
CA CYS A 94 1.03 12.01 3.97
C CYS A 94 0.09 10.90 3.47
N CYS A 95 -1.12 10.75 4.03
CA CYS A 95 -1.96 9.58 3.75
C CYS A 95 -2.30 9.47 2.25
N TYR A 96 -1.56 8.63 1.53
CA TYR A 96 -1.70 8.43 0.10
C TYR A 96 -2.76 7.37 -0.18
N THR A 97 -3.54 7.60 -1.24
CA THR A 97 -4.49 6.63 -1.79
C THR A 97 -4.23 6.47 -3.27
N LEU A 98 -4.17 5.23 -3.73
CA LEU A 98 -4.21 4.89 -5.15
C LEU A 98 -5.66 4.64 -5.57
N HIS A 99 -6.13 5.42 -6.54
CA HIS A 99 -7.39 5.23 -7.23
C HIS A 99 -7.11 4.47 -8.53
N ILE A 100 -7.50 3.20 -8.57
CA ILE A 100 -7.41 2.36 -9.78
C ILE A 100 -8.72 2.45 -10.53
N ILE A 101 -8.67 2.94 -11.76
CA ILE A 101 -9.87 3.28 -12.53
C ILE A 101 -9.92 2.42 -13.78
N SER A 102 -11.06 1.77 -14.00
CA SER A 102 -11.36 0.99 -15.19
C SER A 102 -12.62 1.54 -15.87
N PHE A 103 -12.62 1.61 -17.19
CA PHE A 103 -13.68 2.16 -18.04
C PHE A 103 -14.43 1.09 -18.84
N SER A 104 -13.88 -0.13 -18.95
CA SER A 104 -14.42 -1.20 -19.77
C SER A 104 -14.50 -2.51 -18.97
N PRO A 105 -15.62 -3.25 -19.02
CA PRO A 105 -16.86 -2.93 -19.76
C PRO A 105 -17.73 -1.84 -19.10
N SER A 106 -17.42 -1.47 -17.86
CA SER A 106 -18.13 -0.43 -17.09
C SER A 106 -17.17 0.34 -16.22
N LEU A 107 -17.58 1.56 -15.84
CA LEU A 107 -16.82 2.41 -14.94
C LEU A 107 -16.72 1.77 -13.54
N HIS A 108 -15.50 1.51 -13.07
CA HIS A 108 -15.21 0.89 -11.78
C HIS A 108 -13.97 1.53 -11.12
N GLU A 109 -13.99 1.60 -9.79
CA GLU A 109 -12.90 2.09 -8.95
C GLU A 109 -12.48 1.03 -7.93
N GLN A 110 -11.18 0.87 -7.75
CA GLN A 110 -10.60 0.27 -6.56
C GLN A 110 -9.71 1.31 -5.88
N ASN A 111 -9.97 1.57 -4.59
CA ASN A 111 -9.10 2.40 -3.76
C ASN A 111 -8.14 1.53 -2.97
N ILE A 112 -6.84 1.87 -2.99
CA ILE A 112 -5.81 1.21 -2.20
C ILE A 112 -5.14 2.27 -1.34
N GLU A 113 -5.33 2.17 -0.03
CA GLU A 113 -4.78 3.13 0.92
C GLU A 113 -3.36 2.70 1.28
N VAL A 114 -2.39 3.41 0.70
CA VAL A 114 -0.96 3.12 0.84
C VAL A 114 -0.30 3.95 1.95
N LEU A 115 -1.10 4.78 2.66
CA LEU A 115 -0.72 5.51 3.86
C LEU A 115 0.57 6.31 3.64
N ASP A 116 1.62 6.11 4.43
CA ASP A 116 2.89 6.82 4.33
C ASP A 116 3.78 6.40 3.14
N SER A 117 3.34 5.48 2.27
CA SER A 117 4.10 5.04 1.09
C SER A 117 4.01 6.07 -0.04
N ASP A 118 4.86 7.11 0.02
CA ASP A 118 5.05 8.09 -1.06
C ASP A 118 5.87 7.55 -2.25
N LEU A 119 6.69 6.52 -2.00
CA LEU A 119 7.48 5.83 -3.01
C LEU A 119 6.68 4.68 -3.63
N ILE A 120 5.98 4.97 -4.72
CA ILE A 120 5.26 3.97 -5.50
C ILE A 120 6.08 3.65 -6.76
N ASP A 121 6.68 2.47 -6.78
CA ASP A 121 7.38 1.96 -7.97
C ASP A 121 6.33 1.43 -8.96
N VAL A 122 6.24 2.07 -10.12
CA VAL A 122 5.33 1.65 -11.19
C VAL A 122 6.16 1.05 -12.31
N GLN A 123 6.16 -0.28 -12.38
CA GLN A 123 6.87 -0.97 -13.45
C GLN A 123 6.02 -0.95 -14.70
N ALA A 124 6.35 -0.01 -15.58
CA ALA A 124 5.61 0.25 -16.81
C ALA A 124 5.50 -1.02 -17.68
N VAL A 125 4.28 -1.28 -18.13
CA VAL A 125 3.97 -2.32 -19.11
C VAL A 125 3.38 -1.67 -20.35
N ALA A 126 3.51 -2.34 -21.50
CA ALA A 126 2.90 -1.84 -22.72
C ALA A 126 1.35 -1.83 -22.66
N ARG A 127 0.75 -2.81 -21.95
CA ARG A 127 -0.71 -3.01 -21.77
C ARG A 127 -0.98 -3.84 -20.52
N GLY A 128 -2.18 -3.71 -19.93
CA GLY A 128 -2.72 -4.72 -18.99
C GLY A 128 -2.41 -4.51 -17.51
N GLY A 129 -2.00 -3.29 -17.13
CA GLY A 129 -1.76 -2.90 -15.75
C GLY A 129 -0.31 -3.11 -15.31
N PRO A 130 0.40 -2.06 -14.87
CA PRO A 130 1.77 -2.19 -14.37
C PRO A 130 1.84 -3.04 -13.11
N THR A 131 3.02 -3.53 -12.76
CA THR A 131 3.25 -4.02 -11.40
C THR A 131 3.51 -2.82 -10.49
N LEU A 132 2.89 -2.81 -9.31
CA LEU A 132 3.05 -1.74 -8.33
C LEU A 132 3.91 -2.25 -7.16
N GLY A 133 5.00 -1.56 -6.87
CA GLY A 133 5.83 -1.73 -5.68
C GLY A 133 5.52 -0.65 -4.65
N LEU A 134 5.27 -1.05 -3.41
CA LEU A 134 4.92 -0.20 -2.27
C LEU A 134 5.55 -0.75 -0.98
N PHE A 135 5.47 0.01 0.11
CA PHE A 135 5.90 -0.42 1.44
C PHE A 135 4.73 -0.40 2.44
N ASP A 136 4.66 -1.41 3.32
CA ASP A 136 3.66 -1.44 4.39
C ASP A 136 4.17 -0.70 5.64
N PHE A 137 3.70 0.53 5.83
CA PHE A 137 4.05 1.35 7.00
C PHE A 137 3.21 1.06 8.25
N ASN A 138 2.48 -0.06 8.30
CA ASN A 138 1.68 -0.41 9.47
C ASN A 138 2.50 -0.49 10.78
N PHE A 139 3.81 -0.73 10.71
CA PHE A 139 4.71 -0.73 11.87
C PHE A 139 5.34 0.64 12.19
N GLY A 140 4.94 1.70 11.49
CA GLY A 140 5.30 3.08 11.81
C GLY A 140 5.00 3.40 13.27
N TYR A 141 6.00 3.96 13.95
CA TYR A 141 5.98 4.35 15.37
C TYR A 141 5.83 3.20 16.38
N TRP A 142 5.90 1.94 15.94
CA TRP A 142 5.79 0.82 16.86
C TRP A 142 7.15 0.53 17.50
N HIS A 143 7.32 0.97 18.74
CA HIS A 143 8.55 0.82 19.55
C HIS A 143 9.83 1.38 18.88
N ASN A 144 9.69 2.32 17.95
CA ASN A 144 10.78 3.09 17.35
C ASN A 144 10.23 4.41 16.77
N SER A 145 11.10 5.37 16.47
CA SER A 145 10.78 6.49 15.59
C SER A 145 10.30 6.01 14.22
N PHE A 146 9.56 6.85 13.50
CA PHE A 146 9.14 6.55 12.12
C PHE A 146 10.31 6.20 11.20
N ALA A 147 11.40 6.98 11.26
CA ALA A 147 12.59 6.74 10.44
C ALA A 147 13.28 5.41 10.75
N GLY A 148 13.13 4.89 11.98
CA GLY A 148 13.64 3.59 12.40
C GLY A 148 12.63 2.45 12.27
N SER A 149 11.37 2.73 11.92
CA SER A 149 10.34 1.70 11.80
C SER A 149 10.52 0.90 10.51
N PRO A 150 10.38 -0.44 10.55
CA PRO A 150 10.45 -1.23 9.34
C PRO A 150 9.17 -1.07 8.51
N ALA A 151 9.34 -1.09 7.19
CA ALA A 151 8.24 -1.12 6.24
C ALA A 151 8.54 -2.22 5.21
N PRO A 152 7.96 -3.43 5.32
CA PRO A 152 8.23 -4.50 4.37
C PRO A 152 7.65 -4.15 2.98
N PRO A 153 8.36 -4.52 1.89
CA PRO A 153 7.88 -4.26 0.54
C PRO A 153 6.68 -5.14 0.20
N ILE A 154 5.74 -4.57 -0.53
CA ILE A 154 4.57 -5.21 -1.14
C ILE A 154 4.67 -5.04 -2.66
N SER A 155 4.34 -6.10 -3.39
CA SER A 155 4.12 -6.02 -4.83
C SER A 155 2.68 -6.36 -5.14
N LEU A 156 2.03 -5.56 -5.98
CA LEU A 156 0.68 -5.79 -6.49
C LEU A 156 0.70 -5.98 -8.00
N SER A 157 -0.13 -6.89 -8.48
CA SER A 157 -0.33 -7.15 -9.91
C SER A 157 -1.80 -7.05 -10.27
N TRP A 158 -2.08 -6.57 -11.48
CA TRP A 158 -3.44 -6.53 -11.98
C TRP A 158 -3.98 -7.94 -12.24
N ASN A 159 -5.12 -8.27 -11.64
CA ASN A 159 -5.86 -9.49 -11.94
C ASN A 159 -7.01 -9.15 -12.88
N SER A 160 -6.83 -9.45 -14.17
CA SER A 160 -7.83 -9.16 -15.21
C SER A 160 -9.14 -9.95 -15.04
N THR A 161 -9.10 -11.12 -14.40
CA THR A 161 -10.29 -11.92 -14.10
C THR A 161 -11.12 -11.29 -12.97
N GLN A 162 -10.46 -10.74 -11.96
CA GLN A 162 -11.14 -10.05 -10.85
C GLN A 162 -11.41 -8.56 -11.12
N GLY A 163 -10.79 -7.99 -12.17
CA GLY A 163 -10.91 -6.57 -12.50
C GLY A 163 -10.33 -5.66 -11.42
N ARG A 164 -9.28 -6.09 -10.71
CA ARG A 164 -8.66 -5.36 -9.60
C ARG A 164 -7.20 -5.74 -9.39
N TYR A 165 -6.43 -4.88 -8.75
CA TYR A 165 -5.12 -5.24 -8.21
C TYR A 165 -5.26 -6.18 -7.03
N VAL A 166 -4.37 -7.16 -6.99
CA VAL A 166 -4.22 -8.15 -5.92
C VAL A 166 -2.74 -8.29 -5.57
N LEU A 167 -2.45 -8.96 -4.45
CA LEU A 167 -1.08 -9.29 -4.05
C LEU A 167 -0.37 -10.11 -5.15
N ASN A 168 0.81 -9.66 -5.55
CA ASN A 168 1.69 -10.40 -6.46
C ASN A 168 2.47 -11.45 -5.66
N VAL A 169 1.78 -12.54 -5.31
CA VAL A 169 2.31 -13.62 -4.48
C VAL A 169 3.60 -14.21 -5.06
N ASP A 170 3.63 -14.46 -6.36
CA ASP A 170 4.78 -15.06 -7.02
C ASP A 170 5.99 -14.12 -7.05
N GLY A 171 5.75 -12.81 -7.20
CA GLY A 171 6.81 -11.79 -7.13
C GLY A 171 7.36 -11.54 -5.71
N MET A 172 6.56 -11.80 -4.67
CA MET A 172 6.96 -11.58 -3.27
C MET A 172 7.61 -12.79 -2.62
N ARG A 173 7.23 -14.01 -3.04
CA ARG A 173 7.74 -15.24 -2.44
C ARG A 173 9.25 -15.38 -2.65
N LYS A 174 9.94 -15.73 -1.57
CA LYS A 174 11.36 -16.08 -1.59
C LYS A 174 11.54 -17.50 -1.07
N PRO A 175 12.57 -18.23 -1.51
CA PRO A 175 12.94 -19.49 -0.89
C PRO A 175 13.14 -19.31 0.62
N ALA A 176 12.84 -20.36 1.39
CA ALA A 176 13.11 -20.36 2.82
C ALA A 176 14.60 -20.06 3.09
N PRO A 177 14.92 -19.24 4.10
CA PRO A 177 16.30 -19.00 4.48
C PRO A 177 16.97 -20.31 4.89
N SER A 178 18.26 -20.44 4.60
CA SER A 178 19.05 -21.56 5.10
C SER A 178 19.25 -21.45 6.62
N ASN A 179 19.58 -22.56 7.27
CA ASN A 179 19.94 -22.56 8.70
C ASN A 179 21.13 -21.63 9.00
N THR A 180 22.11 -21.56 8.08
CA THR A 180 23.23 -20.63 8.19
C THR A 180 22.73 -19.20 8.21
N LYS A 181 21.82 -18.84 7.29
CA LYS A 181 21.26 -17.49 7.24
C LYS A 181 20.46 -17.14 8.50
N LEU A 182 19.63 -18.05 8.99
CA LEU A 182 18.91 -17.87 10.25
C LEU A 182 19.87 -17.67 11.43
N THR A 183 20.96 -18.44 11.48
CA THR A 183 21.99 -18.27 12.51
C THR A 183 22.67 -16.91 12.44
N GLU A 184 23.02 -16.45 11.23
CA GLU A 184 23.61 -15.12 11.01
C GLU A 184 22.68 -14.01 11.49
N ASP A 185 21.39 -14.08 11.15
CA ASP A 185 20.39 -13.09 11.56
C ASP A 185 20.21 -13.11 13.08
N THR A 186 20.13 -14.29 13.71
CA THR A 186 20.13 -14.42 15.17
C THR A 186 21.38 -13.78 15.78
N GLN A 187 22.57 -14.02 15.24
CA GLN A 187 23.81 -13.41 15.76
C GLN A 187 23.86 -11.90 15.56
N ALA A 188 23.24 -11.36 14.51
CA ALA A 188 23.11 -9.92 14.33
C ALA A 188 22.23 -9.32 15.45
N LEU A 189 21.08 -9.93 15.73
CA LEU A 189 20.17 -9.49 16.80
C LEU A 189 20.80 -9.49 18.18
N LEU A 190 21.68 -10.45 18.47
CA LEU A 190 22.37 -10.53 19.76
C LEU A 190 23.41 -9.42 19.98
N LYS A 191 23.86 -8.76 18.90
CA LYS A 191 24.81 -7.64 18.95
C LYS A 191 24.12 -6.29 19.10
N GLU A 192 22.82 -6.23 18.85
CA GLU A 192 22.06 -4.99 18.97
C GLU A 192 22.01 -4.53 20.43
N GLU A 193 22.30 -3.25 20.63
CA GLU A 193 22.08 -2.58 21.91
C GLU A 193 20.59 -2.29 22.05
N VAL A 194 20.02 -2.64 23.20
CA VAL A 194 18.63 -2.33 23.55
C VAL A 194 18.64 -1.28 24.62
N ASP A 195 17.71 -0.33 24.52
CA ASP A 195 17.51 0.66 25.56
C ASP A 195 17.04 -0.03 26.84
N THR A 196 17.88 -0.02 27.87
CA THR A 196 17.54 -0.60 29.18
C THR A 196 16.34 0.06 29.85
N GLN A 197 15.95 1.27 29.42
CA GLN A 197 14.76 1.97 29.88
C GLN A 197 13.49 1.57 29.12
N GLN A 198 13.62 0.92 27.97
CA GLN A 198 12.52 0.36 27.18
C GLN A 198 12.80 -1.11 26.88
N PRO A 199 12.31 -2.05 27.72
CA PRO A 199 12.66 -3.47 27.62
C PRO A 199 11.91 -4.18 26.48
N TRP A 200 11.98 -3.62 25.27
CA TRP A 200 11.54 -4.24 24.04
C TRP A 200 12.75 -4.87 23.32
N PRO A 201 12.54 -5.93 22.52
CA PRO A 201 13.60 -6.45 21.66
C PRO A 201 14.09 -5.36 20.68
N PRO A 202 15.27 -5.53 20.07
CA PRO A 202 15.75 -4.58 19.07
C PRO A 202 14.80 -4.53 17.86
N THR A 203 14.64 -3.36 17.25
CA THR A 203 13.80 -3.18 16.04
C THR A 203 14.16 -4.09 14.89
N LEU A 204 15.43 -4.46 14.80
CA LEU A 204 15.90 -5.44 13.83
C LEU A 204 15.15 -6.78 13.94
N LEU A 205 14.71 -7.19 15.14
CA LEU A 205 13.98 -8.45 15.32
C LEU A 205 12.70 -8.47 14.50
N TRP A 206 11.81 -7.49 14.68
CA TRP A 206 10.56 -7.49 13.93
C TRP A 206 10.74 -7.04 12.48
N ALA A 207 11.78 -6.27 12.16
CA ALA A 207 12.14 -5.99 10.77
C ALA A 207 12.45 -7.28 9.99
N ASP A 208 13.29 -8.16 10.55
CA ASP A 208 13.61 -9.45 9.93
C ASP A 208 12.43 -10.43 9.97
N MET A 209 11.64 -10.44 11.05
CA MET A 209 10.40 -11.22 11.08
C MET A 209 9.45 -10.79 9.95
N LEU A 210 9.22 -9.48 9.76
CA LEU A 210 8.35 -8.96 8.70
C LEU A 210 8.89 -9.32 7.31
N LYS A 211 10.20 -9.20 7.08
CA LYS A 211 10.83 -9.66 5.84
C LYS A 211 10.56 -11.14 5.55
N TYR A 212 10.63 -12.00 6.57
CA TYR A 212 10.32 -13.43 6.41
C TYR A 212 8.82 -13.68 6.20
N ILE A 213 7.95 -13.01 6.95
CA ILE A 213 6.50 -13.12 6.82
C ILE A 213 6.05 -12.69 5.41
N TYR A 214 6.44 -11.50 4.95
CA TYR A 214 6.03 -10.93 3.67
C TYR A 214 6.65 -11.65 2.46
N SER A 215 7.66 -12.50 2.68
CA SER A 215 8.22 -13.36 1.64
C SER A 215 7.71 -14.81 1.68
N GLY A 216 6.75 -15.12 2.55
CA GLY A 216 6.10 -16.44 2.64
C GLY A 216 6.83 -17.44 3.54
N ASN A 217 7.69 -16.95 4.44
CA ASN A 217 8.55 -17.74 5.32
C ASN A 217 8.21 -17.50 6.80
N SER A 218 6.93 -17.45 7.15
CA SER A 218 6.45 -17.17 8.50
C SER A 218 6.99 -18.13 9.56
N ALA A 219 7.12 -19.43 9.26
CA ALA A 219 7.73 -20.40 10.18
C ALA A 219 9.19 -20.06 10.50
N SER A 220 9.93 -19.51 9.53
CA SER A 220 11.30 -19.02 9.74
C SER A 220 11.31 -17.77 10.63
N ALA A 221 10.32 -16.88 10.50
CA ALA A 221 10.15 -15.74 11.40
C ALA A 221 9.89 -16.18 12.86
N ARG A 222 9.09 -17.24 13.07
CA ARG A 222 8.90 -17.85 14.41
C ARG A 222 10.20 -18.39 14.97
N THR A 223 10.92 -19.16 14.16
CA THR A 223 12.21 -19.75 14.54
C THR A 223 13.22 -18.66 14.90
N LEU A 224 13.31 -17.58 14.11
CA LEU A 224 14.17 -16.43 14.41
C LEU A 224 13.82 -15.84 15.79
N MET A 225 12.54 -15.53 16.03
CA MET A 225 12.09 -14.95 17.31
C MET A 225 12.43 -15.87 18.49
N ASP A 226 12.11 -17.16 18.39
CA ASP A 226 12.32 -18.12 19.47
C ASP A 226 13.80 -18.36 19.79
N THR A 227 14.66 -18.33 18.77
CA THR A 227 16.10 -18.58 18.94
C THR A 227 16.88 -17.35 19.37
N ALA A 228 16.47 -16.16 18.92
CA ALA A 228 17.14 -14.92 19.28
C ALA A 228 16.75 -14.40 20.67
N TRP A 229 15.55 -14.75 21.17
CA TRP A 229 14.98 -14.15 22.37
C TRP A 229 15.92 -14.15 23.57
N GLN A 230 16.12 -12.97 24.15
CA GLN A 230 16.90 -12.82 25.38
C GLN A 230 15.98 -12.45 26.55
N PRO A 231 16.17 -13.01 27.76
CA PRO A 231 15.37 -12.66 28.92
C PRO A 231 15.33 -11.15 29.24
N LYS A 232 16.40 -10.42 28.88
CA LYS A 232 16.49 -8.96 29.04
C LYS A 232 15.53 -8.16 28.15
N TRP A 233 14.95 -8.77 27.11
CA TRP A 233 13.97 -8.14 26.20
C TRP A 233 12.52 -8.25 26.71
N GLY A 234 12.35 -8.70 27.96
CA GLY A 234 11.03 -8.82 28.59
C GLY A 234 10.27 -10.09 28.19
N ASP A 235 8.94 -9.98 28.23
CA ASP A 235 8.02 -11.09 28.01
C ASP A 235 7.81 -11.36 26.52
N LYS A 236 8.25 -12.54 26.06
CA LYS A 236 8.13 -13.00 24.68
C LYS A 236 6.68 -13.13 24.22
N GLU A 237 5.81 -13.64 25.07
CA GLU A 237 4.40 -13.88 24.72
C GLU A 237 3.63 -12.57 24.65
N LEU A 238 3.96 -11.60 25.51
CA LEU A 238 3.43 -10.24 25.40
C LEU A 238 3.86 -9.60 24.08
N PHE A 239 5.15 -9.63 23.75
CA PHE A 239 5.65 -9.12 22.47
C PHE A 239 4.96 -9.79 21.28
N PHE A 240 4.87 -11.12 21.30
CA PHE A 240 4.23 -11.85 20.21
C PHE A 240 2.75 -11.47 20.06
N THR A 241 2.03 -11.33 21.18
CA THR A 241 0.64 -10.88 21.19
C THR A 241 0.52 -9.47 20.58
N CYS A 242 1.35 -8.53 21.01
CA CYS A 242 1.34 -7.16 20.51
C CYS A 242 1.76 -7.06 19.03
N PHE A 243 2.74 -7.86 18.61
CA PHE A 243 3.14 -7.98 17.21
C PHE A 243 1.97 -8.48 16.34
N ASN A 244 1.25 -9.52 16.80
CA ASN A 244 0.08 -10.04 16.09
C ASN A 244 -1.06 -9.02 16.06
N GLN A 245 -1.30 -8.28 17.15
CA GLN A 245 -2.28 -7.20 17.13
C GLN A 245 -1.91 -6.13 16.10
N LYS A 246 -0.63 -5.74 16.07
CA LYS A 246 -0.13 -4.72 15.15
C LYS A 246 -0.25 -5.17 13.71
N ILE A 247 0.27 -6.35 13.34
CA ILE A 247 0.23 -6.83 11.95
C ILE A 247 -1.20 -6.97 11.41
N HIS A 248 -2.13 -7.49 12.22
CA HIS A 248 -3.54 -7.67 11.84
C HIS A 248 -4.37 -6.39 11.84
N ALA A 249 -3.88 -5.31 12.48
CA ALA A 249 -4.47 -3.97 12.36
C ALA A 249 -4.07 -3.27 11.04
N GLY A 250 -3.13 -3.84 10.29
CA GLY A 250 -2.63 -3.28 9.04
C GLY A 250 -3.69 -3.22 7.95
N ARG A 251 -3.81 -2.04 7.33
CA ARG A 251 -4.80 -1.80 6.29
C ARG A 251 -4.51 -2.61 5.03
N LEU A 252 -3.26 -2.56 4.55
CA LEU A 252 -2.82 -3.35 3.39
C LEU A 252 -2.82 -4.85 3.71
N TRP A 253 -2.43 -5.24 4.93
CA TRP A 253 -2.50 -6.63 5.40
C TRP A 253 -3.88 -7.26 5.17
N GLY A 254 -4.94 -6.59 5.63
CA GLY A 254 -6.32 -7.05 5.44
C GLY A 254 -6.84 -6.86 4.02
N GLN A 255 -6.57 -5.71 3.41
CA GLN A 255 -7.09 -5.37 2.08
C GLN A 255 -6.55 -6.31 0.99
N MET A 256 -5.28 -6.71 1.09
CA MET A 256 -4.59 -7.57 0.12
C MET A 256 -4.53 -9.03 0.55
N ASP A 257 -5.21 -9.40 1.64
CA ASP A 257 -5.25 -10.78 2.16
C ASP A 257 -3.85 -11.39 2.37
N ILE A 258 -2.91 -10.56 2.85
CA ILE A 258 -1.48 -10.92 2.94
C ILE A 258 -1.28 -12.12 3.85
N GLY A 259 -1.93 -12.12 5.02
CA GLY A 259 -1.81 -13.18 6.02
C GLY A 259 -2.14 -14.56 5.47
N ASN A 260 -3.25 -14.67 4.76
CA ASN A 260 -3.69 -15.93 4.15
C ASN A 260 -2.82 -16.31 2.93
N LEU A 261 -2.60 -15.38 1.98
CA LEU A 261 -1.89 -15.65 0.72
C LEU A 261 -0.40 -15.99 0.93
N MET A 262 0.22 -15.40 1.95
CA MET A 262 1.59 -15.68 2.37
C MET A 262 1.69 -16.79 3.43
N LYS A 263 0.56 -17.42 3.80
CA LYS A 263 0.44 -18.48 4.81
C LYS A 263 0.93 -18.09 6.21
N ALA A 264 0.92 -16.80 6.53
CA ALA A 264 1.39 -16.27 7.80
C ALA A 264 0.38 -16.47 8.94
N ASP A 265 -0.93 -16.52 8.66
CA ASP A 265 -1.97 -16.60 9.70
C ASP A 265 -1.89 -17.85 10.58
N GLY A 266 -1.29 -18.93 10.08
CA GLY A 266 -1.05 -20.14 10.88
C GLY A 266 0.02 -19.95 11.96
N ASP A 267 1.06 -19.18 11.67
CA ASP A 267 2.19 -18.91 12.56
C ASP A 267 2.00 -17.61 13.38
N PHE A 268 1.21 -16.67 12.85
CA PHE A 268 0.91 -15.36 13.41
C PHE A 268 -0.61 -15.13 13.41
N PRO A 269 -1.37 -15.86 14.24
CA PRO A 269 -2.82 -15.81 14.21
C PRO A 269 -3.37 -14.48 14.70
N LYS A 270 -4.55 -14.11 14.19
CA LYS A 270 -5.29 -12.94 14.68
C LYS A 270 -5.62 -13.12 16.16
N PRO A 271 -5.25 -12.16 17.04
CA PRO A 271 -5.54 -12.27 18.47
C PRO A 271 -7.05 -12.29 18.72
N ILE A 272 -7.51 -13.22 19.57
CA ILE A 272 -8.95 -13.47 19.79
C ILE A 272 -9.66 -12.29 20.49
N SER A 273 -8.94 -11.55 21.32
CA SER A 273 -9.28 -10.24 21.91
C SER A 273 -8.42 -10.14 23.16
N VAL A 274 -7.48 -9.22 23.23
CA VAL A 274 -6.64 -9.08 24.42
C VAL A 274 -6.52 -7.61 24.76
N ASN A 275 -6.88 -7.26 26.00
CA ASN A 275 -6.44 -6.04 26.68
C ASN A 275 -4.95 -6.18 27.05
N ALA A 276 -4.12 -6.62 26.11
CA ALA A 276 -2.67 -6.58 26.28
C ALA A 276 -2.27 -5.11 26.25
N ASP A 277 -1.48 -4.67 27.23
CA ASP A 277 -0.94 -3.31 27.27
C ASP A 277 0.18 -3.18 26.22
N CYS A 278 -0.24 -3.16 24.95
CA CYS A 278 0.63 -2.98 23.80
C CYS A 278 0.92 -1.48 23.52
N GLY A 279 0.52 -0.60 24.44
CA GLY A 279 0.40 0.85 24.23
C GLY A 279 1.14 1.74 25.23
N ARG A 280 2.07 1.22 26.04
CA ARG A 280 3.05 2.06 26.77
C ARG A 280 4.41 1.83 26.11
N TYR A 281 5.05 2.80 25.45
CA TYR A 281 5.30 4.20 25.81
C TYR A 281 5.48 5.06 24.55
#